data_AF-A1HQ15-F1
#
_entry.id   AF-A1HQ15-F1
#
_cell.length_a   1.000
_cell.length_b   1.000
_cell.length_c   1.000
_cell.angle_alpha   90.00
_cell.angle_beta   90.00
_cell.angle_gamma   90.00
#
_symmetry.space_group_name_H-M   'P 1'
#
loop_
_entity.id
_entity.type
_entity.pdbx_description
1 polymer ?
#
loop_
_entity_poly.entity_id
_entity_poly.type
_entity_poly.pdbx_seq_one_letter_code
_entity_poly.pdbx_strand_id
1 'polypeptide(L)'
;MGGMVLELKNYMEKLVWQQLDNVLAAQPDLCKCEKCRYDIAALALNFLPPRYVVTNKGETFTRIKTLEQQFYVDIVTAISHAITIVKAHPHRD
;
A
#
# COMPACT_ATOMS: atom_id res chain seq x y z
N MET A 1 10.05 -20.73 -26.18
CA MET A 1 10.25 -19.26 -26.22
C MET A 1 9.42 -18.65 -25.09
N GLY A 2 10.05 -18.34 -23.95
CA GLY A 2 9.34 -17.67 -22.86
C GLY A 2 9.22 -16.19 -23.20
N GLY A 3 8.05 -15.77 -23.70
CA GLY A 3 7.79 -14.36 -23.99
C GLY A 3 7.88 -13.50 -22.73
N MET A 4 8.52 -12.34 -22.83
CA MET A 4 8.54 -11.34 -21.76
C MET A 4 7.10 -10.87 -21.52
N VAL A 5 6.52 -11.21 -20.37
CA VAL A 5 5.19 -10.73 -19.97
C VAL A 5 5.33 -9.32 -19.42
N LEU A 6 4.68 -8.36 -20.07
CA LEU A 6 4.56 -6.99 -19.60
C LEU A 6 3.32 -6.87 -18.71
N GLU A 7 3.50 -6.32 -17.51
CA GLU A 7 2.41 -6.07 -16.57
C GLU A 7 2.32 -4.56 -16.29
N LEU A 8 1.12 -3.99 -16.43
CA LEU A 8 0.81 -2.62 -16.01
C LEU A 8 0.24 -2.67 -14.59
N LYS A 9 0.92 -2.06 -13.62
CA LYS A 9 0.46 -2.08 -12.23
C LYS A 9 0.70 -0.75 -11.52
N ASN A 10 -0.22 -0.38 -10.64
CA ASN A 10 -0.01 0.72 -9.70
C ASN A 10 0.96 0.26 -8.61
N TYR A 11 2.17 0.80 -8.63
CA TYR A 11 3.18 0.40 -7.66
C TYR A 11 2.89 0.86 -6.24
N MET A 12 2.07 1.89 -6.06
CA MET A 12 1.65 2.33 -4.74
C MET A 12 0.94 1.21 -3.98
N GLU A 13 0.23 0.30 -4.66
CA GLU A 13 -0.39 -0.87 -4.03
C GLU A 13 0.66 -1.71 -3.29
N LYS A 14 1.75 -2.04 -3.98
CA LYS A 14 2.83 -2.83 -3.38
C LYS A 14 3.45 -2.11 -2.18
N LEU A 15 3.74 -0.82 -2.32
CA LEU A 15 4.41 -0.05 -1.27
C LEU A 15 3.52 0.12 -0.04
N VAL A 16 2.22 0.38 -0.23
CA VAL A 16 1.24 0.44 0.85
C VAL A 16 1.18 -0.89 1.58
N TRP A 17 1.07 -2.02 0.88
CA TRP A 17 1.06 -3.34 1.51
C TRP A 17 2.35 -3.66 2.28
N GLN A 18 3.52 -3.28 1.75
CA GLN A 18 4.81 -3.45 2.44
C GLN A 18 4.89 -2.66 3.75
N GLN A 19 4.26 -1.49 3.84
CA GLN A 19 4.30 -0.64 5.03
C GLN A 19 3.12 -0.87 5.98
N LEU A 20 2.02 -1.44 5.48
CA LEU A 20 0.79 -1.61 6.24
C LEU A 20 1.05 -2.37 7.56
N ASP A 21 1.69 -3.53 7.49
CA ASP A 21 1.96 -4.35 8.68
C ASP A 21 2.84 -3.61 9.71
N ASN A 22 3.82 -2.83 9.25
CA ASN A 22 4.70 -2.05 10.13
C ASN A 22 3.91 -0.98 10.89
N VAL A 23 3.02 -0.27 10.20
CA VAL A 23 2.20 0.78 10.83
C VAL A 23 1.14 0.16 11.75
N LEU A 24 0.52 -0.95 11.34
CA LEU A 24 -0.47 -1.67 12.14
C LEU A 24 0.14 -2.28 13.42
N ALA A 25 1.42 -2.67 13.40
CA ALA A 25 2.10 -3.20 14.59
C ALA A 25 2.12 -2.18 15.75
N ALA A 26 2.20 -0.89 15.43
CA ALA A 26 2.16 0.20 16.43
C ALA A 26 0.75 0.54 16.94
N GLN A 27 -0.30 -0.13 16.46
CA GLN A 27 -1.70 0.14 16.79
C GLN A 27 -2.34 -1.07 17.51
N PRO A 28 -2.21 -1.19 18.84
CA PRO A 28 -2.73 -2.34 19.58
C PRO A 28 -4.26 -2.40 19.61
N ASP A 29 -4.94 -1.25 19.67
CA ASP A 29 -6.41 -1.18 19.85
C ASP A 29 -7.20 -1.20 18.54
N LEU A 30 -6.54 -1.43 17.40
CA LEU A 30 -7.16 -1.44 16.08
C LEU A 30 -7.59 -2.86 15.70
N CYS A 31 -8.77 -3.01 15.11
CA CYS A 31 -9.16 -4.27 14.47
C CYS A 31 -8.25 -4.56 13.26
N LYS A 32 -7.57 -5.71 13.27
CA LYS A 32 -6.62 -6.12 12.22
C LYS A 32 -7.14 -7.28 11.36
N CYS A 33 -8.45 -7.50 11.34
CA CYS A 33 -9.05 -8.50 10.46
C CYS A 33 -8.80 -8.13 8.99
N GLU A 34 -8.93 -9.09 8.08
CA GLU A 34 -8.70 -8.84 6.65
C GLU A 34 -9.54 -7.68 6.14
N LYS A 35 -10.84 -7.61 6.46
CA LYS A 35 -11.72 -6.51 6.03
C LYS A 35 -11.16 -5.14 6.39
N CYS A 36 -10.84 -4.92 7.68
CA CYS A 36 -10.24 -3.66 8.13
C CYS A 36 -8.89 -3.37 7.47
N ARG A 37 -8.05 -4.39 7.23
CA ARG A 37 -6.77 -4.20 6.50
C ARG A 37 -7.00 -3.72 5.07
N TYR A 38 -7.95 -4.31 4.38
CA TYR A 38 -8.30 -3.94 3.01
C TYR A 38 -8.95 -2.54 2.95
N ASP A 39 -9.79 -2.18 3.92
CA ASP A 39 -10.37 -0.83 4.01
C ASP A 39 -9.27 0.23 4.22
N ILE A 40 -8.33 -0.04 5.12
CA ILE A 40 -7.19 0.85 5.38
C ILE A 40 -6.35 1.01 4.12
N ALA A 41 -6.03 -0.10 3.43
CA ALA A 41 -5.27 -0.05 2.19
C ALA A 41 -6.01 0.73 1.09
N ALA A 42 -7.32 0.50 0.92
CA ALA A 42 -8.14 1.19 -0.07
C ALA A 42 -8.22 2.70 0.19
N LEU A 43 -8.47 3.11 1.43
CA LEU A 43 -8.49 4.52 1.84
C LEU A 43 -7.12 5.19 1.64
N ALA A 44 -6.03 4.51 2.01
CA ALA A 44 -4.67 5.01 1.80
C ALA A 44 -4.37 5.18 0.30
N LEU A 45 -4.73 4.20 -0.53
CA LEU A 45 -4.51 4.25 -1.98
C LEU A 45 -5.35 5.32 -2.68
N ASN A 46 -6.57 5.58 -2.22
CA ASN A 46 -7.41 6.66 -2.74
C ASN A 46 -6.86 8.05 -2.39
N PHE A 47 -6.10 8.17 -1.30
CA PHE A 47 -5.45 9.41 -0.89
C PHE A 47 -4.12 9.66 -1.63
N LEU A 48 -3.43 8.59 -2.04
CA LEU A 48 -2.14 8.67 -2.70
C LEU A 48 -2.28 8.83 -4.23
N PRO A 49 -1.41 9.62 -4.89
CA PRO A 49 -1.41 9.68 -6.34
C PRO A 49 -1.00 8.31 -6.92
N PRO A 50 -1.77 7.73 -7.87
CA PRO A 50 -1.43 6.44 -8.45
C PRO A 50 -0.13 6.54 -9.26
N ARG A 51 0.71 5.50 -9.18
CA ARG A 51 1.98 5.40 -9.90
C ARG A 51 2.01 4.12 -10.72
N TYR A 52 1.47 4.21 -11.92
CA TYR A 52 1.49 3.10 -12.87
C TYR A 52 2.86 3.00 -13.54
N VAL A 53 3.40 1.79 -13.59
CA VAL A 53 4.56 1.49 -14.43
C VAL A 53 4.32 0.18 -15.18
N VAL A 54 4.96 0.05 -16.33
CA VAL A 54 5.03 -1.19 -17.09
C VAL A 54 6.31 -1.90 -16.70
N THR A 55 6.19 -3.15 -16.28
CA THR A 55 7.28 -3.93 -15.71
C THR A 55 7.44 -5.25 -16.47
N ASN A 56 8.68 -5.56 -16.84
CA ASN A 56 9.11 -6.94 -17.09
C ASN A 56 9.71 -7.48 -15.77
N LYS A 57 9.77 -8.81 -15.56
CA LYS A 57 10.19 -9.39 -14.28
C LYS A 57 11.60 -8.98 -13.78
N GLY A 58 12.42 -8.23 -14.56
CA GLY A 58 13.83 -7.94 -14.26
C GLY A 58 14.23 -6.47 -14.06
N GLU A 59 13.68 -5.49 -14.80
CA GLU A 59 14.18 -4.10 -14.79
C GLU A 59 13.59 -3.21 -13.68
N THR A 60 12.63 -3.73 -12.92
CA THR A 60 11.76 -2.86 -12.09
C THR A 60 12.32 -2.54 -10.71
N PHE A 61 13.31 -3.31 -10.22
CA PHE A 61 13.75 -3.22 -8.82
C PHE A 61 14.40 -1.88 -8.45
N THR A 62 15.23 -1.31 -9.32
CA THR A 62 15.87 0.01 -9.10
C THR A 62 14.85 1.14 -9.08
N ARG A 63 13.90 1.15 -10.03
CA ARG A 63 12.80 2.13 -10.05
C ARG A 63 11.93 2.03 -8.80
N ILE A 64 11.66 0.81 -8.32
CA ILE A 64 10.87 0.58 -7.11
C ILE A 64 11.56 1.17 -5.89
N LYS A 65 12.85 0.93 -5.70
CA LYS A 65 13.57 1.45 -4.53
C LYS A 65 13.59 2.98 -4.48
N THR A 66 13.72 3.63 -5.63
CA THR A 66 13.63 5.09 -5.71
C THR A 66 12.22 5.57 -5.31
N LEU A 67 11.17 4.91 -5.81
CA LEU A 67 9.79 5.24 -5.46
C LEU A 67 9.52 5.00 -3.96
N GLU A 68 10.01 3.88 -3.40
CA GLU A 68 9.91 3.58 -1.96
C GLU A 68 10.49 4.71 -1.12
N GLN A 69 11.70 5.17 -1.42
CA GLN A 69 12.35 6.25 -0.67
C GLN A 69 11.60 7.59 -0.82
N GLN A 70 11.11 7.89 -2.03
CA GLN A 70 10.42 9.15 -2.30
C GLN A 70 9.07 9.24 -1.59
N PHE A 71 8.32 8.15 -1.54
CA PHE A 71 6.93 8.14 -1.05
C PHE A 71 6.76 7.57 0.35
N TYR A 72 7.84 7.18 1.04
CA TYR A 72 7.75 6.56 2.36
C TYR A 72 6.90 7.37 3.35
N VAL A 73 7.20 8.68 3.49
CA VAL A 73 6.49 9.56 4.43
C VAL A 73 5.02 9.71 4.05
N ASP A 74 4.73 9.89 2.76
CA ASP A 74 3.36 10.02 2.26
C ASP A 74 2.56 8.74 2.50
N ILE A 75 3.16 7.57 2.26
CA ILE A 75 2.53 6.27 2.48
C ILE A 75 2.21 6.06 3.95
N VAL A 76 3.17 6.31 4.85
CA VAL A 76 2.95 6.17 6.30
C VAL A 76 1.87 7.13 6.78
N THR A 77 1.86 8.37 6.26
CA THR A 77 0.83 9.37 6.57
C THR A 77 -0.55 8.92 6.09
N ALA A 78 -0.65 8.42 4.85
CA ALA A 78 -1.90 7.94 4.26
C ALA A 78 -2.46 6.74 5.03
N ILE A 79 -1.61 5.76 5.38
CA ILE A 79 -2.01 4.60 6.19
C ILE A 79 -2.46 5.05 7.59
N SER A 80 -1.72 5.96 8.22
CA SER A 80 -2.08 6.47 9.55
C SER A 80 -3.43 7.18 9.53
N HIS A 81 -3.67 8.01 8.51
CA HIS A 81 -4.95 8.68 8.31
C HIS A 81 -6.09 7.67 8.09
N ALA A 82 -5.90 6.67 7.22
CA ALA A 82 -6.87 5.62 6.98
C ALA A 82 -7.19 4.80 8.25
N ILE A 83 -6.18 4.52 9.09
CA ILE A 83 -6.36 3.88 10.40
C ILE A 83 -7.30 4.70 11.29
N THR A 84 -7.16 6.03 11.34
CA THR A 84 -8.04 6.85 12.18
C THR A 84 -9.51 6.73 11.75
N ILE A 85 -9.78 6.64 10.46
CA ILE A 85 -11.12 6.51 9.90
C ILE A 85 -11.70 5.13 10.23
N VAL A 86 -10.95 4.06 9.96
CA VAL A 86 -11.40 2.68 10.19
C VAL A 86 -11.52 2.36 11.68
N LYS A 87 -10.65 2.92 12.53
CA LYS A 87 -10.76 2.77 13.99
C LYS A 87 -12.07 3.36 14.54
N ALA A 88 -12.56 4.45 13.94
CA ALA A 88 -13.83 5.07 14.33
C ALA A 88 -15.05 4.27 13.85
N HIS A 89 -14.94 3.58 12.71
CA HIS A 89 -16.02 2.79 12.10
C HIS A 89 -15.52 1.40 11.68
N PRO A 90 -15.17 0.53 12.64
CA PRO A 90 -14.66 -0.79 12.29
C PRO A 90 -15.77 -1.61 11.65
N HIS A 91 -15.44 -2.32 10.56
CA HIS A 91 -16.32 -3.34 10.02
C HIS A 91 -16.53 -4.42 11.09
N ARG A 92 -17.75 -4.52 11.61
CA ARG A 92 -18.21 -5.58 12.51
C ARG A 92 -19.16 -6.46 11.71
N ASP A 93 -18.68 -7.65 11.35
CA ASP A 93 -19.53 -8.77 10.97
C ASP A 93 -19.40 -9.85 12.04
#